data_AF-A0A5K1HL85-F1
#
_entry.id   AF-A0A5K1HL85-F1
#
_cell.length_a   1.000
_cell.length_b   1.000
_cell.length_c   1.000
_cell.angle_alpha   90.00
_cell.angle_beta   90.00
_cell.angle_gamma   90.00
#
_symmetry.space_group_name_H-M   'P 1'
#
loop_
_entity.id
_entity.type
_entity.pdbx_description
1 polymer ?
#
loop_
_entity_poly.entity_id
_entity_poly.type
_entity_poly.pdbx_seq_one_letter_code
_entity_poly.pdbx_strand_id
1 'polypeptide(L)'
;VKNILLELKLTDPKPIIFLCDAHQQYDELTRYLYKNNFSKYIEVYLFKVCQNPQAIPVVLGTLIDLECEESYIKGILKIVRSAVPMEELINEFEKRSKISILESWLEDRVSENIQIPAVHNAMAKIKVDTHQNPQKFLATNQFYDP
;
A
#
# COMPACT_ATOMS: atom_id res chain seq x y z
N VAL A 1 -6.33 20.01 22.40
CA VAL A 1 -5.63 20.57 21.21
C VAL A 1 -5.81 19.73 19.94
N LYS A 2 -6.04 18.41 20.03
CA LYS A 2 -6.29 17.49 18.89
C LYS A 2 -7.49 17.83 17.95
N ASN A 3 -8.40 18.73 18.35
CA ASN A 3 -9.64 19.00 17.60
C ASN A 3 -9.62 20.32 16.79
N ILE A 4 -8.59 21.16 16.90
CA ILE A 4 -8.61 22.50 16.28
C ILE A 4 -8.25 22.44 14.79
N LEU A 5 -7.41 21.49 14.38
CA LEU A 5 -6.95 21.36 12.98
C LEU A 5 -7.99 20.72 12.05
N LEU A 6 -8.97 19.99 12.60
CA LEU A 6 -10.00 19.27 11.83
C LEU A 6 -11.21 20.14 11.46
N GLU A 7 -11.43 21.26 12.14
CA GLU A 7 -12.56 22.17 11.89
C GLU A 7 -12.22 23.31 10.92
N LEU A 8 -10.94 23.64 10.75
CA LEU A 8 -10.49 24.57 9.72
C LEU A 8 -10.41 23.81 8.40
N LYS A 9 -11.40 24.01 7.53
CA LYS A 9 -11.30 23.67 6.09
C LYS A 9 -10.12 24.44 5.48
N LEU A 10 -8.91 23.96 5.71
CA LEU A 10 -7.70 24.56 5.18
C LEU A 10 -7.73 24.40 3.66
N THR A 11 -7.63 25.53 2.96
CA THR A 11 -7.66 25.60 1.51
C THR A 11 -6.46 24.91 0.86
N ASP A 12 -5.34 24.74 1.60
CA ASP A 12 -4.15 23.99 1.18
C ASP A 12 -3.82 22.91 2.23
N PRO A 13 -3.89 21.61 1.89
CA PRO A 13 -3.59 20.53 2.83
C PRO A 13 -2.08 20.31 3.07
N LYS A 14 -1.17 21.00 2.34
CA LYS A 14 0.29 20.83 2.50
C LYS A 14 0.81 20.98 3.93
N PRO A 15 0.40 22.00 4.72
CA PRO A 15 0.92 22.15 6.09
C PRO A 15 0.56 20.95 6.99
N ILE A 16 -0.64 20.40 6.82
CA ILE A 16 -1.07 19.18 7.52
C ILE A 16 -0.23 17.99 7.07
N ILE A 17 0.02 17.85 5.76
CA ILE A 17 0.88 16.77 5.23
C ILE A 17 2.26 16.80 5.90
N PHE A 18 2.92 17.96 5.93
CA PHE A 18 4.24 18.09 6.56
C PHE A 18 4.21 17.83 8.07
N LEU A 19 3.16 18.30 8.76
CA LEU A 19 3.01 18.09 10.20
C LEU A 19 2.81 16.61 10.53
N CYS A 20 1.88 15.95 9.85
CA CYS A 20 1.60 14.53 10.07
C CYS A 20 2.79 13.65 9.68
N ASP A 21 3.52 14.00 8.63
CA ASP A 21 4.75 13.28 8.23
C ASP A 21 5.83 13.37 9.32
N ALA A 22 6.06 14.58 9.86
CA ALA A 22 7.02 14.81 10.95
C ALA A 22 6.65 14.05 12.24
N HIS A 23 5.36 13.87 12.51
CA HIS A 23 4.85 13.11 13.66
C HIS A 23 4.54 11.63 13.37
N GLN A 24 4.83 11.15 12.16
CA GLN A 24 4.56 9.77 11.71
C GLN A 24 3.08 9.35 11.83
N GLN A 25 2.15 10.31 11.72
CA GLN A 25 0.70 10.07 11.83
C GLN A 25 0.07 9.82 10.45
N TYR A 26 0.52 8.77 9.76
CA TYR A 26 0.14 8.48 8.38
C TYR A 26 -1.34 8.07 8.21
N ASP A 27 -1.89 7.32 9.17
CA ASP A 27 -3.31 6.92 9.17
C ASP A 27 -4.23 8.15 9.29
N GLU A 28 -4.01 9.01 10.29
CA GLU A 28 -4.82 10.22 10.51
C GLU A 28 -4.75 11.15 9.29
N LEU A 29 -3.55 11.33 8.71
CA LEU A 29 -3.36 12.11 7.49
C LEU A 29 -4.19 11.54 6.33
N THR A 30 -4.11 10.23 6.11
CA THR A 30 -4.80 9.55 5.01
C THR A 30 -6.31 9.69 5.17
N ARG A 31 -6.84 9.45 6.37
CA ARG A 31 -8.27 9.64 6.69
C ARG A 31 -8.71 11.07 6.45
N TYR A 32 -7.91 12.05 6.86
CA TYR A 32 -8.22 13.45 6.66
C TYR A 32 -8.27 13.81 5.17
N LEU A 33 -7.23 13.46 4.40
CA LEU A 33 -7.16 13.76 2.98
C LEU A 33 -8.29 13.08 2.20
N TYR A 34 -8.55 11.81 2.48
CA TYR A 34 -9.59 11.05 1.79
C TYR A 34 -10.99 11.61 2.08
N LYS A 35 -11.33 11.88 3.36
CA LYS A 35 -12.64 12.45 3.74
C LYS A 35 -12.91 13.83 3.15
N ASN A 36 -11.86 14.60 2.88
CA ASN A 36 -11.96 15.93 2.27
C ASN A 36 -11.81 15.93 0.74
N ASN A 37 -11.85 14.75 0.08
CA ASN A 37 -11.67 14.60 -1.37
C ASN A 37 -10.33 15.11 -1.91
N PHE A 38 -9.26 15.03 -1.11
CA PHE A 38 -7.90 15.41 -1.49
C PHE A 38 -7.05 14.23 -1.98
N SER A 39 -7.64 13.28 -2.72
CA SER A 39 -6.96 12.06 -3.20
C SER A 39 -5.68 12.37 -3.98
N LYS A 40 -5.69 13.40 -4.84
CA LYS A 40 -4.50 13.84 -5.58
C LYS A 40 -3.33 14.23 -4.67
N TYR A 41 -3.60 14.75 -3.48
CA TYR A 41 -2.56 15.09 -2.52
C TYR A 41 -1.98 13.85 -1.83
N ILE A 42 -2.76 12.78 -1.68
CA ILE A 42 -2.27 11.47 -1.20
C ILE A 42 -1.22 10.93 -2.17
N GLU A 43 -1.52 10.95 -3.48
CA GLU A 43 -0.56 10.54 -4.52
C GLU A 43 0.72 11.39 -4.50
N VAL A 44 0.57 12.71 -4.46
CA VAL A 44 1.73 13.63 -4.42
C VAL A 44 2.54 13.42 -3.15
N TYR A 45 1.88 13.19 -2.01
CA TYR A 45 2.55 12.87 -0.76
C TYR A 45 3.40 11.61 -0.91
N LEU A 46 2.80 10.50 -1.32
CA LEU A 46 3.49 9.22 -1.47
C LEU A 46 4.64 9.25 -2.50
N PHE A 47 4.50 10.03 -3.57
CA PHE A 47 5.50 10.05 -4.66
C PHE A 47 6.61 11.10 -4.47
N LYS A 48 6.31 12.28 -3.92
CA LYS A 48 7.25 13.42 -3.90
C LYS A 48 7.70 13.86 -2.51
N VAL A 49 6.89 13.62 -1.49
CA VAL A 49 7.09 14.23 -0.16
C VAL A 49 7.47 13.19 0.87
N CYS A 50 6.92 11.99 0.77
CA CYS A 50 7.15 10.89 1.68
C CYS A 50 8.63 10.48 1.65
N GLN A 51 9.35 10.83 2.72
CA GLN A 51 10.75 10.43 2.90
C GLN A 51 10.89 9.09 3.60
N ASN A 52 9.81 8.60 4.23
CA ASN A 52 9.78 7.33 4.94
C ASN A 52 9.04 6.25 4.13
N PRO A 53 9.74 5.27 3.54
CA PRO A 53 9.13 4.14 2.83
C PRO A 53 8.04 3.41 3.63
N GLN A 54 8.19 3.35 4.97
CA GLN A 54 7.26 2.68 5.87
C GLN A 54 5.89 3.36 5.98
N ALA A 55 5.76 4.61 5.52
CA ALA A 55 4.46 5.27 5.44
C ALA A 55 3.57 4.65 4.34
N ILE A 56 4.16 4.15 3.25
CA ILE A 56 3.42 3.69 2.07
C ILE A 56 2.48 2.51 2.39
N PRO A 57 2.93 1.42 3.05
CA PRO A 57 2.05 0.34 3.47
C PRO A 57 0.91 0.80 4.37
N VAL A 58 1.21 1.69 5.33
CA VAL A 58 0.22 2.20 6.29
C VAL A 58 -0.85 3.03 5.59
N VAL A 59 -0.46 3.92 4.67
CA VAL A 59 -1.39 4.74 3.88
C VAL A 59 -2.27 3.85 3.00
N LEU A 60 -1.69 2.88 2.28
CA LEU A 60 -2.46 1.95 1.45
C LEU A 60 -3.41 1.08 2.28
N GLY A 61 -2.96 0.57 3.42
CA GLY A 61 -3.80 -0.17 4.36
C GLY A 61 -4.97 0.69 4.87
N THR A 62 -4.70 1.95 5.22
CA THR A 62 -5.74 2.89 5.64
C THR A 62 -6.75 3.17 4.52
N LEU A 63 -6.31 3.28 3.26
CA LEU A 63 -7.22 3.44 2.12
C LEU A 63 -8.12 2.21 1.93
N ILE A 64 -7.61 1.00 2.18
CA ILE A 64 -8.44 -0.21 2.18
C ILE A 64 -9.49 -0.16 3.29
N ASP A 65 -9.09 0.27 4.50
CA ASP A 65 -10.01 0.41 5.64
C ASP A 65 -11.10 1.47 5.41
N LEU A 66 -10.85 2.42 4.49
CA LEU A 66 -11.79 3.45 4.06
C LEU A 66 -12.64 3.03 2.85
N GLU A 67 -12.60 1.75 2.47
CA GLU A 67 -13.34 1.18 1.34
C GLU A 67 -13.02 1.89 0.01
N CYS A 68 -11.78 2.33 -0.15
CA CYS A 68 -11.32 2.97 -1.38
C CYS A 68 -11.39 2.00 -2.57
N GLU A 69 -11.66 2.54 -3.76
CA GLU A 69 -11.78 1.75 -4.98
C GLU A 69 -10.46 1.02 -5.32
N GLU A 70 -10.54 -0.26 -5.65
CA GLU A 70 -9.36 -1.07 -5.93
C GLU A 70 -8.56 -0.55 -7.13
N SER A 71 -9.22 0.08 -8.11
CA SER A 71 -8.57 0.70 -9.27
C SER A 71 -7.64 1.85 -8.85
N TYR A 72 -8.06 2.63 -7.86
CA TYR A 72 -7.28 3.74 -7.30
C TYR A 72 -6.04 3.23 -6.56
N ILE A 73 -6.22 2.22 -5.71
CA ILE A 73 -5.12 1.56 -4.97
C ILE A 73 -4.08 0.99 -5.96
N LYS A 74 -4.54 0.28 -6.99
CA LYS A 74 -3.69 -0.24 -8.08
C LYS A 74 -2.96 0.89 -8.83
N GLY A 75 -3.61 2.04 -9.02
CA GLY A 75 -3.00 3.24 -9.59
C GLY A 75 -1.83 3.76 -8.75
N ILE A 76 -2.01 3.88 -7.43
CA ILE A 76 -0.94 4.30 -6.51
C ILE A 76 0.21 3.30 -6.55
N LEU A 77 -0.06 1.99 -6.46
CA LEU A 77 0.95 0.93 -6.48
C LEU A 77 1.87 0.97 -7.71
N LYS A 78 1.34 1.39 -8.86
CA LYS A 78 2.15 1.60 -10.09
C LYS A 78 3.08 2.80 -9.97
N ILE A 79 2.66 3.86 -9.29
CA ILE A 79 3.43 5.10 -9.11
C ILE A 79 4.57 4.88 -8.10
N VAL A 80 4.30 4.23 -6.97
CA VAL A 80 5.28 4.06 -5.88
C VAL A 80 6.26 2.90 -6.08
N ARG A 81 6.17 2.18 -7.21
CA ARG A 81 6.83 0.90 -7.56
C ARG A 81 8.12 0.54 -6.82
N SER A 82 9.13 1.41 -6.80
CA SER A 82 10.48 1.15 -6.25
C SER A 82 10.68 1.57 -4.80
N ALA A 83 9.82 2.41 -4.25
CA ALA A 83 9.95 2.97 -2.90
C ALA A 83 9.21 2.16 -1.83
N VAL A 84 8.48 1.11 -2.22
CA VAL A 84 7.59 0.38 -1.30
C VAL A 84 8.35 -0.74 -0.57
N PRO A 85 8.32 -0.78 0.77
CA PRO A 85 8.79 -1.92 1.53
C PRO A 85 7.81 -3.10 1.33
N MET A 86 8.29 -4.12 0.62
CA MET A 86 7.47 -5.22 0.07
C MET A 86 6.82 -6.08 1.15
N GLU A 87 7.57 -6.45 2.19
CA GLU A 87 7.09 -7.36 3.23
C GLU A 87 5.97 -6.71 4.06
N GLU A 88 6.18 -5.46 4.43
CA GLU A 88 5.24 -4.66 5.21
C GLU A 88 3.97 -4.36 4.39
N LEU A 89 4.10 -4.10 3.10
CA LEU A 89 2.95 -3.97 2.20
C LEU A 89 2.11 -5.24 2.18
N ILE A 90 2.76 -6.38 1.94
CA ILE A 90 2.08 -7.68 1.90
C ILE A 90 1.36 -7.95 3.23
N ASN A 91 2.03 -7.72 4.36
CA ASN A 91 1.45 -7.89 5.68
C ASN A 91 0.23 -7.00 5.90
N GLU A 92 0.26 -5.73 5.50
CA GLU A 92 -0.88 -4.82 5.65
C GLU A 92 -2.09 -5.25 4.80
N PHE A 93 -1.87 -5.79 3.59
CA PHE A 93 -2.94 -6.29 2.73
C PHE A 93 -3.46 -7.67 3.20
N GLU A 94 -2.59 -8.51 3.73
CA GLU A 94 -2.94 -9.82 4.28
C GLU A 94 -3.84 -9.68 5.52
N LYS A 95 -3.48 -8.79 6.46
CA LYS A 95 -4.31 -8.50 7.66
C LYS A 95 -5.74 -8.07 7.31
N ARG A 96 -5.94 -7.48 6.14
CA ARG A 96 -7.23 -6.98 5.65
C ARG A 96 -7.93 -7.94 4.69
N SER A 97 -7.38 -9.14 4.48
CA SER A 97 -7.90 -10.13 3.53
C SER A 97 -8.06 -9.56 2.10
N LYS A 98 -7.17 -8.64 1.71
CA LYS A 98 -7.19 -7.95 0.41
C LYS A 98 -5.93 -8.19 -0.42
N ILE A 99 -5.20 -9.26 -0.12
CA ILE A 99 -3.94 -9.64 -0.78
C ILE A 99 -4.10 -9.87 -2.29
N SER A 100 -5.28 -10.27 -2.76
CA SER A 100 -5.60 -10.44 -4.19
C SER A 100 -5.45 -9.15 -5.02
N ILE A 101 -5.60 -7.97 -4.40
CA ILE A 101 -5.37 -6.68 -5.08
C ILE A 101 -3.91 -6.56 -5.56
N LEU A 102 -2.98 -7.18 -4.83
CA LEU A 102 -1.54 -7.14 -5.12
C LEU A 102 -1.13 -8.15 -6.20
N GLU A 103 -2.00 -9.04 -6.68
CA GLU A 103 -1.65 -10.13 -7.61
C GLU A 103 -0.81 -9.64 -8.79
N SER A 104 -1.35 -8.73 -9.61
CA SER A 104 -0.63 -8.17 -10.77
C SER A 104 0.66 -7.43 -10.38
N TRP A 105 0.69 -6.80 -9.20
CA TRP A 105 1.89 -6.09 -8.74
C TRP A 105 2.99 -7.06 -8.32
N LEU A 106 2.65 -8.15 -7.63
CA LEU A 106 3.57 -9.21 -7.23
C LEU A 106 4.06 -9.99 -8.45
N GLU A 107 3.23 -10.21 -9.47
CA GLU A 107 3.64 -10.85 -10.73
C GLU A 107 4.72 -10.03 -11.44
N ASP A 108 4.57 -8.71 -11.49
CA ASP A 108 5.59 -7.81 -12.02
C ASP A 108 6.90 -7.94 -11.23
N ARG A 109 6.86 -7.98 -9.89
CA ARG A 109 8.05 -8.16 -9.04
C ARG A 109 8.75 -9.50 -9.30
N VAL A 110 7.98 -10.59 -9.41
CA VAL A 110 8.53 -11.92 -9.74
C VAL A 110 9.16 -11.92 -11.13
N SER A 111 8.55 -11.24 -12.11
CA SER A 111 9.08 -11.14 -13.47
C SER A 111 10.40 -10.34 -13.55
N GLU A 112 10.62 -9.43 -12.60
CA GLU A 112 11.86 -8.68 -12.43
C GLU A 112 12.98 -9.49 -11.76
N ASN A 113 12.77 -10.80 -11.52
CA ASN A 113 13.67 -11.68 -10.77
C ASN A 113 13.90 -11.26 -9.31
N ILE A 114 12.90 -10.65 -8.68
CA ILE A 114 12.95 -10.43 -7.22
C ILE A 114 12.78 -11.79 -6.52
N GLN A 115 13.75 -12.13 -5.66
CA GLN A 115 13.85 -13.40 -4.94
C GLN A 115 13.44 -13.27 -3.45
N ILE A 116 12.56 -12.32 -3.13
CA ILE A 116 12.16 -12.05 -1.75
C ILE A 116 11.13 -13.11 -1.31
N PRO A 117 11.36 -13.88 -0.24
CA PRO A 117 10.46 -14.94 0.19
C PRO A 117 9.04 -14.47 0.45
N ALA A 118 8.86 -13.31 1.08
CA ALA A 118 7.54 -12.73 1.35
C ALA A 118 6.71 -12.55 0.06
N VAL A 119 7.33 -12.09 -1.04
CA VAL A 119 6.65 -11.88 -2.34
C VAL A 119 6.18 -13.19 -2.93
N HIS A 120 7.02 -14.24 -2.86
CA HIS A 120 6.68 -15.56 -3.39
C HIS A 120 5.64 -16.28 -2.51
N ASN A 121 5.72 -16.15 -1.19
CA ASN A 121 4.74 -16.69 -0.26
C ASN A 121 3.36 -16.03 -0.47
N ALA A 122 3.33 -14.71 -0.61
CA ALA A 122 2.12 -13.96 -0.93
C ALA A 122 1.50 -14.43 -2.26
N MET A 123 2.32 -14.58 -3.30
CA MET A 123 1.87 -15.08 -4.60
C MET A 123 1.33 -16.51 -4.52
N ALA A 124 1.98 -17.38 -3.76
CA ALA A 124 1.52 -18.75 -3.55
C ALA A 124 0.14 -18.77 -2.86
N LYS A 125 -0.05 -17.95 -1.81
CA LYS A 125 -1.34 -17.80 -1.12
C LYS A 125 -2.45 -17.35 -2.08
N ILE A 126 -2.20 -16.30 -2.87
CA ILE A 126 -3.17 -15.83 -3.87
C ILE A 126 -3.53 -16.94 -4.86
N LYS A 127 -2.55 -17.68 -5.38
CA LYS A 127 -2.79 -18.77 -6.35
C LYS A 127 -3.53 -19.97 -5.76
N VAL A 128 -3.35 -20.24 -4.47
CA VAL A 128 -4.15 -21.23 -3.75
C VAL A 128 -5.59 -20.75 -3.64
N ASP A 129 -5.80 -19.50 -3.24
CA ASP A 129 -7.14 -18.92 -3.06
C ASP A 129 -7.91 -18.78 -4.39
N THR A 130 -7.23 -18.49 -5.50
CA THR A 130 -7.83 -18.38 -6.84
C THR A 130 -7.95 -19.72 -7.58
N HIS A 131 -7.53 -20.82 -6.97
CA HIS A 131 -7.43 -22.16 -7.59
C HIS A 131 -6.63 -22.20 -8.90
N GLN A 132 -5.71 -21.24 -9.11
CA GLN A 132 -4.90 -21.16 -10.32
C GLN A 132 -3.59 -21.94 -10.19
N ASN A 133 -3.63 -23.24 -10.50
CA ASN A 133 -2.45 -24.12 -10.64
C ASN A 133 -1.33 -23.90 -9.59
N PRO A 134 -1.64 -23.95 -8.28
CA PRO A 134 -0.67 -23.69 -7.22
C PRO A 134 0.53 -24.65 -7.28
N GLN A 135 0.29 -25.89 -7.71
CA GLN A 135 1.34 -26.92 -7.88
C GLN A 135 2.40 -26.52 -8.92
N LYS A 136 2.03 -25.83 -10.00
CA LYS A 136 2.98 -25.39 -11.04
C LYS A 136 3.85 -24.26 -10.54
N PHE A 137 3.28 -23.34 -9.76
CA PHE A 137 4.06 -22.26 -9.15
C PHE A 137 5.03 -22.80 -8.09
N LEU A 138 4.56 -23.67 -7.19
CA LEU A 138 5.39 -24.30 -6.15
C LEU A 138 6.49 -25.20 -6.73
N ALA A 139 6.24 -25.87 -7.86
CA ALA A 139 7.26 -26.70 -8.52
C ALA A 139 8.36 -25.89 -9.23
N THR A 140 8.08 -24.65 -9.62
CA THR A 140 9.02 -23.82 -10.40
C THR A 140 9.74 -22.79 -9.53
N ASN A 141 9.20 -22.48 -8.36
CA ASN A 141 9.70 -21.43 -7.48
C ASN A 141 10.47 -22.04 -6.31
N GLN A 142 11.75 -21.71 -6.19
CA GLN A 142 12.63 -22.21 -5.12
C GLN A 142 12.80 -21.21 -3.96
N PHE A 143 12.15 -20.04 -4.04
CA PHE A 143 12.37 -18.91 -3.12
C PHE A 143 11.20 -18.71 -2.15
N TYR A 144 10.35 -19.72 -1.95
CA TYR A 144 9.36 -19.70 -0.87
C TYR A 144 9.97 -20.30 0.40
N ASP A 145 9.55 -19.82 1.56
CA ASP A 145 9.88 -20.50 2.83
C ASP A 145 8.88 -21.65 3.04
N PRO A 146 9.35 -22.91 3.13
CA PRO A 146 8.50 -24.08 3.34
C PRO A 146 7.92 -24.19 4.75
#